data_AF-A0A3E0I7R0-F1
#
_entry.id   AF-A0A3E0I7R0-F1
#
_cell.length_a   1.000
_cell.length_b   1.000
_cell.length_c   1.000
_cell.angle_alpha   90.00
_cell.angle_beta   90.00
_cell.angle_gamma   90.00
#
_symmetry.space_group_name_H-M   'P 1'
#
loop_
_entity.id
_entity.type
_entity.pdbx_description
1 polymer ?
#
loop_
_entity_poly.entity_id
_entity_poly.type
_entity_poly.pdbx_seq_one_letter_code
_entity_poly.pdbx_strand_id
1 'polypeptide(L)'
;MSLHNLKPAAGSTKSGKRIARGEGSGHGGTSTRGHKGAKSRSGYSRKIGFEGGQMPLQRRVPKFGFTNINRKEYVGVNLDKLQSLVDNGKITDTVSLDVLVENRLARKNDLVKILGGGELKAKLNITVHKFTASAKAAIEAAGGEAVTL
;
A
#
# COMPACT_ATOMS: atom_id res chain seq x y z
N MET A 1 0.54 -34.69 -17.76
CA MET A 1 0.58 -33.30 -18.27
C MET A 1 1.83 -33.13 -19.11
N SER A 2 1.70 -33.26 -20.42
CA SER A 2 2.83 -33.12 -21.36
C SER A 2 2.93 -31.66 -21.83
N LEU A 3 4.13 -31.21 -22.21
CA LEU A 3 4.38 -29.81 -22.60
C LEU A 3 3.42 -29.28 -23.68
N HIS A 4 2.93 -30.15 -24.57
CA HIS A 4 2.01 -29.79 -25.66
C HIS A 4 0.55 -29.56 -25.23
N ASN A 5 0.18 -29.90 -23.98
CA ASN A 5 -1.21 -29.79 -23.49
C ASN A 5 -1.38 -28.71 -22.41
N LEU A 6 -0.38 -27.86 -22.19
CA LEU A 6 -0.49 -26.74 -21.25
C LEU A 6 -1.44 -25.68 -21.81
N LYS A 7 -2.57 -25.47 -21.13
CA LYS A 7 -3.55 -24.42 -21.46
C LYS A 7 -3.68 -23.47 -20.28
N PRO A 8 -3.65 -22.14 -20.52
CA PRO A 8 -3.90 -21.18 -19.47
C PRO A 8 -5.38 -21.22 -19.06
N ALA A 9 -5.69 -20.70 -17.86
CA ALA A 9 -7.08 -20.58 -17.41
C ALA A 9 -7.90 -19.72 -18.37
N ALA A 10 -9.16 -20.09 -18.61
CA ALA A 10 -10.03 -19.35 -19.52
C ALA A 10 -10.13 -17.87 -19.11
N GLY A 11 -9.87 -16.96 -20.05
CA GLY A 11 -9.90 -15.51 -19.82
C GLY A 11 -8.63 -14.89 -19.22
N SER A 12 -7.64 -15.69 -18.81
CA SER A 12 -6.35 -15.16 -18.31
C SER A 12 -5.50 -14.50 -19.40
N THR A 13 -5.67 -14.93 -20.66
CA THR A 13 -5.03 -14.32 -21.83
C THR A 13 -6.07 -13.67 -22.73
N LYS A 14 -5.76 -12.47 -23.24
CA LYS A 14 -6.57 -11.75 -24.21
C LYS A 14 -5.79 -11.58 -25.50
N SER A 15 -6.44 -11.73 -26.64
CA SER A 15 -5.78 -11.50 -27.92
C SER A 15 -5.47 -9.99 -28.07
N GLY A 16 -4.25 -9.71 -28.53
CA GLY A 16 -3.82 -8.33 -28.79
C GLY A 16 -4.52 -7.77 -30.03
N LYS A 17 -5.01 -6.55 -29.93
CA LYS A 17 -5.59 -5.83 -31.07
C LYS A 17 -4.48 -5.33 -31.99
N ARG A 18 -4.46 -5.84 -33.23
CA ARG A 18 -3.59 -5.32 -34.30
C ARG A 18 -4.30 -4.18 -35.03
N ILE A 19 -3.79 -2.97 -34.87
CA ILE A 19 -4.38 -1.75 -35.45
C ILE A 19 -4.03 -1.67 -36.95
N ALA A 20 -4.92 -1.10 -37.78
CA ALA A 20 -4.74 -0.89 -39.22
C ALA A 20 -4.59 -2.20 -40.03
N ARG A 21 -5.54 -3.13 -39.89
CA ARG A 21 -5.57 -4.42 -40.63
C ARG A 21 -6.92 -4.64 -41.33
N GLY A 22 -7.30 -3.70 -42.19
CA GLY A 22 -8.56 -3.74 -42.96
C GLY A 22 -9.80 -3.33 -42.16
N GLU A 23 -10.88 -2.99 -42.86
CA GLU A 23 -12.11 -2.46 -42.24
C GLU A 23 -12.85 -3.52 -41.41
N GLY A 24 -12.89 -4.77 -41.87
CA GLY A 24 -13.51 -5.88 -41.14
C GLY A 24 -12.89 -6.19 -39.77
N SER A 25 -11.68 -5.68 -39.49
CA SER A 25 -11.05 -5.78 -38.16
C SER A 25 -11.65 -4.81 -37.12
N GLY A 26 -12.50 -3.86 -37.54
CA GLY A 26 -13.02 -2.76 -36.71
C GLY A 26 -11.99 -1.67 -36.39
N HIS A 27 -10.75 -1.82 -36.86
CA HIS A 27 -9.61 -0.95 -36.53
C HIS A 27 -8.82 -0.50 -37.76
N GLY A 28 -9.39 -0.69 -38.94
CA GLY A 28 -8.89 -0.17 -40.22
C GLY A 28 -9.09 1.34 -40.37
N GLY A 29 -8.78 1.86 -41.56
CA GLY A 29 -8.95 3.28 -41.88
C GLY A 29 -8.14 4.20 -40.97
N THR A 30 -8.82 4.99 -40.14
CA THR A 30 -8.20 5.98 -39.24
C THR A 30 -7.45 5.40 -38.05
N SER A 31 -7.33 4.07 -37.97
CA SER A 31 -6.42 3.39 -37.04
C SER A 31 -6.69 3.79 -35.58
N THR A 32 -7.97 3.90 -35.21
CA THR A 32 -8.48 4.31 -33.87
C THR A 32 -8.17 5.75 -33.44
N ARG A 33 -7.65 6.60 -34.33
CA ARG A 33 -7.24 7.98 -34.01
C ARG A 33 -8.20 9.05 -34.55
N GLY A 34 -9.23 8.66 -35.30
CA GLY A 34 -10.13 9.60 -35.97
C GLY A 34 -9.46 10.36 -37.11
N HIS A 35 -10.06 11.48 -37.52
CA HIS A 35 -9.57 12.28 -38.64
C HIS A 35 -8.46 13.27 -38.23
N LYS A 36 -8.24 14.28 -39.07
CA LYS A 36 -7.12 15.24 -38.98
C LYS A 36 -7.21 16.02 -37.66
N GLY A 37 -6.20 15.90 -36.79
CA GLY A 37 -6.12 16.62 -35.51
C GLY A 37 -4.76 16.42 -34.83
N ALA A 38 -4.47 17.20 -33.78
CA ALA A 38 -3.18 17.09 -33.08
C ALA A 38 -2.95 15.69 -32.48
N LYS A 39 -4.01 15.05 -31.97
CA LYS A 39 -3.96 13.70 -31.37
C LYS A 39 -3.72 12.58 -32.38
N SER A 40 -3.99 12.79 -33.67
CA SER A 40 -3.81 11.75 -34.70
C SER A 40 -2.41 11.75 -35.32
N ARG A 41 -1.59 12.79 -35.06
CA ARG A 41 -0.22 12.88 -35.57
C ARG A 41 0.73 11.91 -34.87
N SER A 42 1.76 11.48 -35.58
CA SER A 42 2.84 10.67 -35.01
C SER A 42 3.57 11.47 -33.93
N GLY A 43 3.95 10.81 -32.83
CA GLY A 43 4.66 11.44 -31.72
C GLY A 43 3.80 12.30 -30.79
N TYR A 44 2.47 12.36 -30.97
CA TYR A 44 1.61 13.06 -30.03
C TYR A 44 1.71 12.45 -28.62
N SER A 45 1.92 13.32 -27.63
CA SER A 45 1.83 12.97 -26.21
C SER A 45 0.98 14.01 -25.46
N ARG A 46 0.09 13.53 -24.60
CA ARG A 46 -0.74 14.40 -23.77
C ARG A 46 0.07 14.88 -22.56
N LYS A 47 0.26 16.19 -22.46
CA LYS A 47 0.81 16.81 -21.25
C LYS A 47 -0.22 16.73 -20.11
N ILE A 48 0.10 16.00 -19.04
CA ILE A 48 -0.84 15.72 -17.93
C ILE A 48 -1.36 17.00 -17.27
N GLY A 49 -0.49 17.99 -17.07
CA GLY A 49 -0.85 19.27 -16.45
C GLY A 49 -1.32 20.37 -17.40
N PHE A 50 -1.70 20.05 -18.65
CA PHE A 50 -2.17 21.04 -19.63
C PHE A 50 -3.70 21.02 -19.76
N GLU A 51 -4.35 22.12 -19.38
CA GLU A 51 -5.82 22.29 -19.39
C GLU A 51 -6.33 23.07 -20.61
N GLY A 52 -5.63 23.00 -21.75
CA GLY A 52 -6.11 23.58 -23.02
C GLY A 52 -5.85 25.08 -23.22
N GLY A 53 -5.17 25.74 -22.28
CA GLY A 53 -4.78 27.16 -22.36
C GLY A 53 -5.01 27.92 -21.05
N GLN A 54 -5.94 27.45 -20.21
CA GLN A 54 -6.14 27.98 -18.88
C GLN A 54 -4.97 27.63 -17.95
N MET A 55 -4.78 28.46 -16.91
CA MET A 55 -3.88 28.17 -15.80
C MET A 55 -4.29 26.86 -15.08
N PRO A 56 -3.43 25.84 -15.08
CA PRO A 56 -3.79 24.53 -14.53
C PRO A 56 -3.92 24.55 -13.01
N LEU A 57 -4.66 23.61 -12.46
CA LEU A 57 -4.94 23.55 -11.01
C LEU A 57 -3.66 23.57 -10.16
N GLN A 58 -2.64 22.83 -10.58
CA GLN A 58 -1.32 22.77 -9.92
C GLN A 58 -0.57 24.12 -9.85
N ARG A 59 -0.99 25.14 -10.63
CA ARG A 59 -0.47 26.51 -10.57
C ARG A 59 -1.44 27.49 -9.91
N ARG A 60 -2.75 27.20 -9.93
CA ARG A 60 -3.78 28.04 -9.30
C ARG A 60 -3.74 27.91 -7.78
N VAL A 61 -3.50 26.70 -7.27
CA VAL A 61 -3.46 26.43 -5.83
C VAL A 61 -2.09 26.83 -5.26
N PRO A 62 -2.04 27.61 -4.15
CA PRO A 62 -0.78 27.97 -3.51
C PRO A 62 -0.11 26.73 -2.91
N LYS A 63 1.23 26.74 -2.85
CA LYS A 63 1.98 25.76 -2.06
C LYS A 63 1.85 26.13 -0.59
N PHE A 64 1.70 25.14 0.29
CA PHE A 64 1.60 25.35 1.73
C PHE A 64 2.41 24.32 2.49
N GLY A 65 2.86 24.69 3.70
CA GLY A 65 3.64 23.83 4.59
C GLY A 65 5.11 23.68 4.21
N PHE A 66 5.79 22.79 4.94
CA PHE A 66 7.18 22.39 4.72
C PHE A 66 7.36 20.92 5.09
N THR A 67 8.41 20.28 4.59
CA THR A 67 8.74 18.88 4.92
C THR A 67 9.84 18.84 5.98
N ASN A 68 9.58 18.23 7.13
CA ASN A 68 10.58 18.08 8.18
C ASN A 68 11.61 16.99 7.80
N ILE A 69 12.89 17.37 7.72
CA ILE A 69 14.01 16.48 7.36
C ILE A 69 14.23 15.39 8.43
N ASN A 70 14.00 15.73 9.70
CA ASN A 70 14.24 14.83 10.83
C ASN A 70 12.95 14.11 11.29
N ARG A 71 11.98 13.93 10.38
CA ARG A 71 10.73 13.24 10.69
C ARG A 71 11.01 11.76 10.99
N LYS A 72 10.79 11.36 12.24
CA LYS A 72 10.73 9.94 12.64
C LYS A 72 9.32 9.41 12.39
N GLU A 73 9.19 8.50 11.43
CA GLU A 73 7.97 7.76 11.17
C GLU A 73 7.99 6.44 11.95
N TYR A 74 6.87 6.11 12.59
CA TYR A 74 6.72 4.88 13.35
C TYR A 74 5.71 3.99 12.66
N VAL A 75 6.02 2.70 12.56
CA VAL A 75 5.06 1.67 12.19
C VAL A 75 4.09 1.49 13.35
N GLY A 76 2.82 1.78 13.10
CA GLY A 76 1.75 1.61 14.06
C GLY A 76 1.27 0.17 14.13
N VAL A 77 1.32 -0.43 15.32
CA VAL A 77 0.74 -1.76 15.59
C VAL A 77 -0.35 -1.61 16.65
N ASN A 78 -1.56 -2.06 16.34
CA ASN A 78 -2.72 -1.99 17.23
C ASN A 78 -2.80 -3.22 18.16
N LEU A 79 -3.58 -3.10 19.23
CA LEU A 79 -3.82 -4.15 20.22
C LEU A 79 -4.61 -5.33 19.65
N ASP A 80 -5.61 -5.07 18.79
CA ASP A 80 -6.39 -6.12 18.10
C ASP A 80 -5.53 -7.12 17.33
N LYS A 81 -4.49 -6.62 16.68
CA LYS A 81 -3.56 -7.39 15.87
C LYS A 81 -2.63 -8.22 16.74
N LEU A 82 -2.24 -7.70 17.89
CA LEU A 82 -1.49 -8.46 18.90
C LEU A 82 -2.35 -9.57 19.48
N GLN A 83 -3.60 -9.27 19.84
CA GLN A 83 -4.55 -10.28 20.34
C GLN A 83 -4.76 -11.40 19.31
N SER A 84 -4.96 -11.03 18.03
CA SER A 84 -5.11 -12.01 16.94
C SER A 84 -3.90 -12.93 16.79
N LEU A 85 -2.69 -12.45 17.12
CA LEU A 85 -1.48 -13.28 17.05
C LEU A 85 -1.36 -14.23 18.24
N VAL A 86 -1.83 -13.81 19.40
CA VAL A 86 -1.95 -14.69 20.57
C VAL A 86 -3.00 -15.76 20.31
N ASP A 87 -4.16 -15.40 19.78
CA ASP A 87 -5.25 -16.34 19.47
C ASP A 87 -4.82 -17.40 18.45
N ASN A 88 -3.94 -17.02 17.51
CA ASN A 88 -3.33 -17.93 16.53
C ASN A 88 -2.11 -18.71 17.06
N GLY A 89 -1.76 -18.56 18.35
CA GLY A 89 -0.65 -19.25 18.99
C GLY A 89 0.75 -18.84 18.49
N LYS A 90 0.85 -17.68 17.83
CA LYS A 90 2.13 -17.19 17.27
C LYS A 90 2.96 -16.40 18.28
N ILE A 91 2.31 -15.91 19.33
CA ILE A 91 2.93 -15.15 20.42
C ILE A 91 2.35 -15.71 21.71
N THR A 92 3.21 -15.98 22.69
CA THR A 92 2.77 -16.45 24.01
C THR A 92 2.82 -15.31 25.03
N ASP A 93 4.03 -14.87 25.40
CA ASP A 93 4.20 -14.01 26.57
C ASP A 93 5.01 -12.74 26.29
N THR A 94 5.93 -12.79 25.33
CA THR A 94 6.86 -11.69 25.02
C THR A 94 6.73 -11.21 23.58
N VAL A 95 6.66 -9.89 23.42
CA VAL A 95 6.64 -9.22 22.11
C VAL A 95 7.85 -8.31 22.04
N SER A 96 8.92 -8.80 21.41
CA SER A 96 10.10 -8.00 21.06
C SER A 96 10.02 -7.51 19.61
N LEU A 97 10.93 -6.61 19.23
CA LEU A 97 11.04 -6.16 17.84
C LEU A 97 11.24 -7.34 16.87
N ASP A 98 12.03 -8.35 17.24
CA ASP A 98 12.30 -9.51 16.40
C ASP A 98 11.03 -10.33 16.15
N VAL A 99 10.22 -10.55 17.19
CA VAL A 99 8.92 -11.24 17.07
C VAL A 99 7.99 -10.49 16.12
N LEU A 100 7.99 -9.15 16.17
CA LEU A 100 7.21 -8.33 15.24
C LEU A 100 7.72 -8.45 13.79
N VAL A 101 9.03 -8.59 13.60
CA VAL A 101 9.64 -8.77 12.27
C VAL A 101 9.33 -10.16 11.71
N GLU A 102 9.45 -11.22 12.50
CA GLU A 102 9.11 -12.59 12.12
C GLU A 102 7.65 -12.72 11.69
N ASN A 103 6.75 -12.03 12.39
CA ASN A 103 5.33 -11.96 12.06
C ASN A 103 4.99 -10.93 10.97
N ARG A 104 6.00 -10.32 10.32
CA ARG A 104 5.86 -9.33 9.23
C ARG A 104 5.02 -8.09 9.61
N LEU A 105 5.09 -7.67 10.87
CA LEU A 105 4.42 -6.47 11.38
C LEU A 105 5.32 -5.23 11.33
N ALA A 106 6.64 -5.43 11.32
CA ALA A 106 7.65 -4.39 11.17
C ALA A 106 8.83 -4.93 10.33
N ARG A 107 9.66 -4.03 9.79
CA ARG A 107 10.96 -4.40 9.23
C ARG A 107 12.06 -4.20 10.27
N LYS A 108 13.22 -4.83 10.03
CA LYS A 108 14.37 -4.80 10.95
C LYS A 108 14.80 -3.40 11.39
N ASN A 109 14.69 -2.39 10.52
CA ASN A 109 15.14 -1.03 10.78
C ASN A 109 13.98 -0.04 11.06
N ASP A 110 12.76 -0.54 11.23
CA ASP A 110 11.60 0.32 11.46
C ASP A 110 11.49 0.68 12.94
N LEU A 111 11.09 1.93 13.21
CA LEU A 111 10.66 2.34 14.55
C LEU A 111 9.21 1.88 14.76
N VAL A 112 8.93 1.24 15.88
CA VAL A 112 7.58 0.68 16.16
C VAL A 112 6.89 1.47 17.26
N LYS A 113 5.61 1.80 17.02
CA LYS A 113 4.73 2.41 18.03
C LYS A 113 3.47 1.57 18.25
N ILE A 114 3.18 1.22 19.49
CA ILE A 114 1.96 0.49 19.85
C ILE A 114 0.81 1.49 20.05
N LEU A 115 -0.29 1.20 19.36
CA LEU A 115 -1.50 2.02 19.28
C LEU A 115 -2.65 1.30 19.99
N GLY A 116 -3.54 2.05 20.64
CA GLY A 116 -4.64 1.50 21.44
C GLY A 116 -5.90 1.12 20.64
N GLY A 117 -5.74 0.65 19.39
CA GLY A 117 -6.88 0.17 18.60
C GLY A 117 -7.28 -1.25 19.00
N GLY A 118 -8.53 -1.43 19.45
CA GLY A 118 -9.08 -2.72 19.85
C GLY A 118 -8.79 -3.12 21.31
N GLU A 119 -9.14 -4.36 21.65
CA GLU A 119 -9.01 -4.91 23.00
C GLU A 119 -7.88 -5.95 23.07
N LEU A 120 -7.08 -5.88 24.14
CA LEU A 120 -6.10 -6.90 24.49
C LEU A 120 -6.57 -7.61 25.77
N LYS A 121 -6.78 -8.92 25.69
CA LYS A 121 -7.18 -9.78 26.83
C LYS A 121 -6.02 -10.63 27.34
N ALA A 122 -5.07 -10.94 26.45
CA ALA A 122 -3.88 -11.69 26.81
C ALA A 122 -2.87 -10.83 27.57
N LYS A 123 -2.22 -11.44 28.57
CA LYS A 123 -1.10 -10.83 29.28
C LYS A 123 0.14 -10.88 28.37
N LEU A 124 0.64 -9.72 27.95
CA LEU A 124 1.83 -9.62 27.09
C LEU A 124 2.85 -8.63 27.66
N ASN A 125 4.12 -9.03 27.62
CA ASN A 125 5.25 -8.16 27.91
C ASN A 125 5.81 -7.62 26.60
N ILE A 126 5.61 -6.34 26.33
CA ILE A 126 5.89 -5.71 25.03
C ILE A 126 7.10 -4.77 25.18
N THR A 127 8.16 -5.03 24.40
CA THR A 127 9.39 -4.21 24.32
C THR A 127 9.49 -3.54 22.94
N VAL A 128 9.17 -2.25 22.86
CA VAL A 128 9.18 -1.48 21.60
C VAL A 128 9.61 -0.03 21.81
N HIS A 129 9.71 0.75 20.72
CA HIS A 129 10.24 2.12 20.76
C HIS A 129 9.29 3.16 21.37
N LYS A 130 7.96 3.04 21.16
CA LYS A 130 6.96 3.97 21.72
C LYS A 130 5.60 3.31 21.96
N PHE A 131 4.85 3.88 22.90
CA PHE A 131 3.45 3.53 23.16
C PHE A 131 2.55 4.77 23.06
N THR A 132 1.27 4.56 22.76
CA THR A 132 0.22 5.56 23.04
C THR A 132 -0.25 5.43 24.48
N ALA A 133 -0.81 6.51 25.03
CA ALA A 133 -1.33 6.50 26.40
C ALA A 133 -2.42 5.44 26.59
N SER A 134 -3.35 5.33 25.63
CA SER A 134 -4.40 4.31 25.64
C SER A 134 -3.85 2.89 25.54
N ALA A 135 -2.87 2.65 24.67
CA ALA A 135 -2.24 1.33 24.56
C ALA A 135 -1.56 0.92 25.87
N LYS A 136 -0.77 1.82 26.47
CA LYS A 136 -0.05 1.53 27.71
C LYS A 136 -1.01 1.15 28.82
N ALA A 137 -2.06 1.95 29.03
CA ALA A 137 -3.09 1.66 30.03
C ALA A 137 -3.80 0.32 29.78
N ALA A 138 -4.13 -0.01 28.53
CA ALA A 138 -4.78 -1.28 28.19
C ALA A 138 -3.87 -2.50 28.41
N ILE A 139 -2.57 -2.38 28.11
CA ILE A 139 -1.59 -3.46 28.34
C ILE A 139 -1.40 -3.72 29.84
N GLU A 140 -1.25 -2.65 30.62
CA GLU A 140 -1.09 -2.74 32.08
C GLU A 140 -2.39 -3.26 32.75
N ALA A 141 -3.56 -2.85 32.26
CA ALA A 141 -4.85 -3.35 32.72
C ALA A 141 -5.06 -4.85 32.44
N ALA A 142 -4.51 -5.35 31.32
CA ALA A 142 -4.47 -6.79 31.02
C ALA A 142 -3.39 -7.54 31.83
N GLY A 143 -2.66 -6.85 32.73
CA GLY A 143 -1.64 -7.44 33.60
C GLY A 143 -0.30 -7.69 32.92
N GLY A 144 -0.08 -7.11 31.73
CA GLY A 144 1.19 -7.14 31.00
C GLY A 144 2.11 -5.96 31.31
N GLU A 145 3.31 -5.97 30.74
CA GLU A 145 4.31 -4.91 30.93
C GLU A 145 4.61 -4.18 29.61
N ALA A 146 4.65 -2.83 29.65
CA ALA A 146 4.96 -1.99 28.50
C ALA A 146 6.34 -1.32 28.68
N VAL A 147 7.39 -1.95 28.13
CA VAL A 147 8.77 -1.48 28.25
C VAL A 147 9.20 -0.72 27.00
N THR A 148 9.74 0.48 27.18
CA THR A 148 10.26 1.30 26.09
C THR A 148 11.76 1.05 25.91
N LEU A 149 12.20 0.78 24.68
CA LEU A 149 13.60 0.61 24.29
C LEU A 149 14.40 1.93 24.29
#